data_AF-A0A535JIF4-F1
#
_entry.id   AF-A0A535JIF4-F1
#
_cell.length_a   1.000
_cell.length_b   1.000
_cell.length_c   1.000
_cell.angle_alpha   90.00
_cell.angle_beta   90.00
_cell.angle_gamma   90.00
#
_symmetry.space_group_name_H-M   'P 1'
#
loop_
_entity.id
_entity.type
_entity.pdbx_description
1 polymer ?
#
loop_
_entity_poly.entity_id
_entity_poly.type
_entity_poly.pdbx_seq_one_letter_code
_entity_poly.pdbx_strand_id
1 'polypeptide(L)'
;MIERAIWPLRTAVGRDGHVQIGTHDLTALANRYGTPLYVYDAETIRSSLREYVDAFFRYRPVRVAYSVKACALLGVAAVIAREGVDASVASWGELEAARRAGFPVSRMELHGNAKPDDEVAGALQARVGRFVVDGAHDIERI
;
A
#
# COMPACT_ATOMS: atom_id res chain seq x y z
N MET A 1 -12.85 -16.70 -20.62
CA MET A 1 -11.38 -16.75 -20.67
C MET A 1 -10.86 -15.84 -19.57
N ILE A 2 -9.90 -16.28 -18.76
CA ILE A 2 -9.27 -15.43 -17.72
C ILE A 2 -8.18 -14.59 -18.39
N GLU A 3 -8.41 -13.28 -18.51
CA GLU A 3 -7.45 -12.32 -19.08
C GLU A 3 -6.38 -11.99 -18.03
N ARG A 4 -5.15 -12.48 -18.24
CA ARG A 4 -4.06 -12.34 -17.24
C ARG A 4 -3.64 -10.90 -17.00
N ALA A 5 -3.89 -9.99 -17.94
CA ALA A 5 -3.59 -8.57 -17.77
C ALA A 5 -4.54 -7.85 -16.80
N ILE A 6 -5.69 -8.45 -16.48
CA ILE A 6 -6.75 -7.82 -15.68
C ILE A 6 -6.93 -8.53 -14.34
N TRP A 7 -6.89 -9.86 -14.34
CA TRP A 7 -7.13 -10.66 -13.13
C TRP A 7 -5.86 -10.83 -12.28
N PRO A 8 -6.01 -11.07 -10.96
CA PRO A 8 -4.88 -11.45 -10.11
C PRO A 8 -4.08 -12.61 -10.71
N LEU A 9 -2.75 -12.61 -10.53
CA LEU A 9 -1.82 -13.51 -11.20
C LEU A 9 -2.16 -14.99 -11.06
N ARG A 10 -2.71 -15.38 -9.90
CA ARG A 10 -3.05 -16.76 -9.57
C ARG A 10 -4.51 -17.11 -9.85
N THR A 11 -5.16 -16.41 -10.78
CA THR A 11 -6.55 -16.68 -11.16
C THR A 11 -6.63 -17.85 -12.12
N ALA A 12 -7.52 -18.80 -11.84
CA ALA A 12 -7.81 -19.95 -12.71
C ALA A 12 -9.29 -20.31 -12.66
N VAL A 13 -9.73 -21.16 -13.59
CA VAL A 13 -11.04 -21.81 -13.54
C VAL A 13 -10.82 -23.25 -13.09
N GLY A 14 -11.47 -23.65 -12.00
CA GLY A 14 -11.45 -24.99 -11.46
C GLY A 14 -12.14 -26.01 -12.36
N ARG A 15 -12.01 -27.30 -12.05
CA ARG A 15 -12.67 -28.39 -12.81
C ARG A 15 -14.19 -28.36 -12.68
N ASP A 16 -14.69 -27.76 -11.61
CA ASP A 16 -16.10 -27.47 -11.34
C ASP A 16 -16.61 -26.23 -12.09
N GLY A 17 -15.75 -25.53 -12.84
CA GLY A 17 -16.10 -24.31 -13.57
C GLY A 17 -16.08 -23.04 -12.71
N HIS A 18 -15.75 -23.13 -11.42
CA HIS A 18 -15.66 -21.97 -10.55
C HIS A 18 -14.35 -21.21 -10.74
N VAL A 19 -14.38 -19.89 -10.51
CA VAL A 19 -13.16 -19.07 -10.51
C VAL A 19 -12.45 -19.25 -9.17
N GLN A 20 -11.13 -19.44 -9.23
CA GLN A 20 -10.26 -19.57 -8.08
C GLN A 20 -9.15 -18.52 -8.12
N ILE A 21 -8.73 -18.01 -6.96
CA ILE A 21 -7.54 -17.16 -6.80
C ILE A 21 -6.57 -17.87 -5.85
N GLY A 22 -5.41 -18.26 -6.37
CA GLY A 22 -4.50 -19.16 -5.67
C GLY A 22 -5.18 -20.51 -5.43
N THR A 23 -5.33 -20.89 -4.17
CA THR A 23 -6.01 -22.13 -3.75
C THR A 23 -7.44 -21.90 -3.27
N HIS A 24 -8.00 -20.70 -3.45
CA HIS A 24 -9.30 -20.33 -2.90
C HIS A 24 -10.36 -20.19 -3.99
N ASP A 25 -11.44 -20.95 -3.87
CA ASP A 25 -12.63 -20.86 -4.71
C ASP A 25 -13.48 -19.63 -4.33
N LEU A 26 -13.81 -18.79 -5.30
CA LEU A 26 -14.55 -17.55 -5.06
C LEU A 26 -16.01 -17.79 -4.65
N THR A 27 -16.66 -18.84 -5.15
CA THR A 27 -18.00 -19.24 -4.74
C THR A 27 -17.99 -19.70 -3.27
N ALA A 28 -16.98 -20.49 -2.88
CA ALA A 28 -16.81 -20.92 -1.50
C ALA A 28 -16.53 -19.74 -0.55
N LEU A 29 -15.71 -18.77 -0.98
CA LEU A 29 -15.47 -17.54 -0.22
C LEU A 29 -16.75 -16.70 -0.08
N ALA A 30 -17.51 -16.51 -1.15
CA ALA A 30 -18.78 -15.77 -1.13
C ALA A 30 -19.80 -16.41 -0.18
N ASN A 31 -19.92 -17.75 -0.21
CA ASN A 31 -20.79 -18.49 0.72
C ASN A 31 -20.36 -18.34 2.18
N ARG A 32 -19.05 -18.30 2.44
CA ARG A 32 -18.50 -18.20 3.79
C ARG A 32 -18.57 -16.79 4.38
N TYR A 33 -18.26 -15.77 3.58
CA TYR A 33 -18.07 -14.39 4.04
C TYR A 33 -19.19 -13.43 3.63
N GLY A 34 -20.13 -13.89 2.81
CA GLY A 34 -21.20 -13.07 2.24
C GLY A 34 -20.73 -12.19 1.08
N THR A 35 -21.64 -11.40 0.53
CA THR A 35 -21.38 -10.47 -0.58
C THR A 35 -22.03 -9.10 -0.32
N PRO A 36 -21.43 -7.98 -0.76
CA PRO A 36 -20.22 -7.87 -1.58
C PRO A 36 -18.93 -8.23 -0.83
N LEU A 37 -17.98 -8.89 -1.52
CA LEU A 37 -16.71 -9.35 -0.96
C LEU A 37 -15.53 -8.86 -1.80
N TYR A 38 -14.58 -8.20 -1.17
CA TYR A 38 -13.29 -7.84 -1.78
C TYR A 38 -12.25 -8.89 -1.41
N VAL A 39 -11.64 -9.51 -2.42
CA VAL A 39 -10.59 -10.51 -2.26
C VAL A 39 -9.27 -9.94 -2.80
N TYR A 40 -8.28 -9.82 -1.92
CA TYR A 40 -6.95 -9.33 -2.27
C TYR A 40 -5.97 -10.51 -2.35
N ASP A 41 -5.36 -10.70 -3.52
CA ASP A 41 -4.29 -11.70 -3.69
C ASP A 41 -2.94 -11.12 -3.25
N ALA A 42 -2.46 -11.54 -2.08
CA ALA A 42 -1.19 -11.08 -1.53
C ALA A 42 0.00 -11.34 -2.49
N GLU A 43 -0.02 -12.43 -3.27
CA GLU A 43 1.08 -12.73 -4.18
C GLU A 43 1.10 -11.79 -5.39
N THR A 44 -0.07 -11.45 -5.92
CA THR A 44 -0.18 -10.41 -6.95
C THR A 44 0.39 -9.09 -6.45
N ILE A 45 0.04 -8.67 -5.22
CA ILE A 45 0.56 -7.43 -4.62
C ILE A 45 2.10 -7.47 -4.49
N ARG A 46 2.66 -8.58 -4.00
CA ARG A 46 4.12 -8.75 -3.87
C ARG A 46 4.83 -8.73 -5.22
N SER A 47 4.30 -9.43 -6.21
CA SER A 47 4.90 -9.48 -7.56
C SER A 47 4.96 -8.09 -8.18
N SER A 48 3.84 -7.36 -8.16
CA SER A 48 3.79 -5.99 -8.69
C SER A 48 4.78 -5.06 -7.99
N LEU A 49 4.94 -5.20 -6.68
CA LEU A 49 5.90 -4.39 -5.93
C LEU A 49 7.35 -4.75 -6.28
N ARG A 50 7.69 -6.03 -6.36
CA ARG A 50 9.04 -6.51 -6.71
C ARG A 50 9.40 -6.08 -8.13
N GLU A 51 8.50 -6.23 -9.09
CA GLU A 51 8.69 -5.74 -10.46
C GLU A 51 9.02 -4.25 -10.48
N TYR A 52 8.30 -3.44 -9.68
CA TYR A 52 8.58 -2.02 -9.55
C TYR A 52 9.96 -1.76 -8.92
N VAL A 53 10.29 -2.42 -7.81
CA VAL A 53 11.58 -2.26 -7.13
C VAL A 53 12.75 -2.67 -8.04
N ASP A 54 12.62 -3.78 -8.76
CA ASP A 54 13.65 -4.32 -9.64
C ASP A 54 13.87 -3.41 -10.86
N ALA A 55 12.81 -2.83 -11.43
CA ALA A 55 12.92 -1.88 -12.53
C ALA A 55 13.77 -0.65 -12.17
N PHE A 56 13.77 -0.24 -10.90
CA PHE A 56 14.56 0.88 -10.40
C PHE A 56 15.91 0.47 -9.75
N PHE A 57 16.20 -0.82 -9.65
CA PHE A 57 17.39 -1.33 -8.94
C PHE A 57 18.71 -0.77 -9.50
N ARG A 58 18.82 -0.65 -10.83
CA ARG A 58 20.04 -0.15 -11.48
C ARG A 58 20.30 1.35 -11.32
N TYR A 59 19.32 2.11 -10.84
CA TYR A 59 19.40 3.58 -10.71
C TYR A 59 19.66 4.05 -9.28
N ARG A 60 20.06 3.13 -8.38
CA ARG A 60 20.27 3.46 -6.97
C ARG A 60 21.25 4.64 -6.80
N PRO A 61 21.04 5.51 -5.79
CA PRO A 61 20.03 5.39 -4.74
C PRO A 61 18.62 5.80 -5.19
N VAL A 62 17.65 4.90 -5.05
CA VAL A 62 16.21 5.13 -5.30
C VAL A 62 15.43 4.51 -4.15
N ARG A 63 14.39 5.22 -3.72
CA ARG A 63 13.41 4.76 -2.73
C ARG A 63 12.09 4.53 -3.46
N VAL A 64 11.51 3.34 -3.28
CA VAL A 64 10.14 3.05 -3.74
C VAL A 64 9.24 3.18 -2.53
N ALA A 65 8.22 4.03 -2.64
CA ALA A 65 7.25 4.26 -1.58
C ALA A 65 5.84 3.88 -2.03
N TYR A 66 5.17 3.05 -1.24
CA TYR A 66 3.77 2.73 -1.46
C TYR A 66 2.88 3.90 -1.06
N SER A 67 2.02 4.33 -1.97
CA SER A 67 1.06 5.40 -1.74
C SER A 67 -0.14 4.87 -0.95
N VAL A 68 -0.19 5.15 0.36
CA VAL A 68 -1.19 4.59 1.29
C VAL A 68 -2.63 4.94 0.93
N LYS A 69 -2.87 6.12 0.34
CA LYS A 69 -4.17 6.52 -0.24
C LYS A 69 -4.76 5.53 -1.26
N ALA A 70 -3.95 4.66 -1.88
CA ALA A 70 -4.45 3.65 -2.82
C ALA A 70 -5.26 2.56 -2.10
N CYS A 71 -4.81 2.13 -0.92
CA CYS A 71 -5.52 1.21 -0.05
C CYS A 71 -4.88 1.24 1.35
N ALA A 72 -5.57 1.86 2.30
CA ALA A 72 -5.10 1.99 3.69
C ALA A 72 -5.55 0.83 4.60
N LEU A 73 -6.10 -0.25 4.03
CA LEU A 73 -6.48 -1.43 4.81
C LEU A 73 -5.24 -2.06 5.45
N LEU A 74 -5.24 -2.20 6.78
CA LEU A 74 -4.07 -2.65 7.55
C LEU A 74 -3.52 -4.00 7.05
N GLY A 75 -4.39 -4.94 6.65
CA GLY A 75 -3.96 -6.23 6.13
C GLY A 75 -3.19 -6.14 4.82
N VAL A 76 -3.65 -5.28 3.89
CA VAL A 76 -2.99 -5.02 2.60
C VAL A 76 -1.69 -4.27 2.82
N ALA A 77 -1.74 -3.19 3.60
CA ALA A 77 -0.58 -2.38 3.95
C ALA A 77 0.51 -3.22 4.66
N ALA A 78 0.14 -4.17 5.52
CA ALA A 78 1.09 -5.04 6.20
C ALA A 78 1.76 -6.06 5.26
N VAL A 79 1.07 -6.52 4.21
CA VAL A 79 1.71 -7.32 3.15
C VAL A 79 2.79 -6.50 2.45
N ILE A 80 2.49 -5.24 2.12
CA ILE A 80 3.41 -4.33 1.43
C ILE A 80 4.59 -3.94 2.32
N ALA A 81 4.36 -3.62 3.60
CA ALA A 81 5.39 -3.23 4.55
C ALA A 81 6.47 -4.33 4.70
N ARG A 82 6.06 -5.61 4.65
CA ARG A 82 6.98 -6.76 4.76
C ARG A 82 7.92 -6.92 3.57
N GLU A 83 7.59 -6.36 2.41
CA GLU A 83 8.49 -6.33 1.26
C GLU A 83 9.56 -5.21 1.38
N GLY A 84 9.52 -4.44 2.47
CA GLY A 84 10.60 -3.54 2.86
C GLY A 84 10.70 -2.27 2.03
N VAL A 85 9.61 -1.85 1.37
CA VAL A 85 9.48 -0.54 0.70
C VAL A 85 9.10 0.56 1.70
N ASP A 86 9.17 1.81 1.26
CA ASP A 86 8.75 2.97 2.03
C ASP A 86 7.24 3.19 1.94
N ALA A 87 6.71 4.19 2.66
CA ALA A 87 5.32 4.60 2.55
C ALA A 87 5.20 6.10 2.28
N SER A 88 4.29 6.46 1.38
CA SER A 88 3.83 7.82 1.13
C SER A 88 2.45 7.96 1.77
N VAL A 89 2.31 8.92 2.69
CA VAL A 89 1.09 9.20 3.44
C VAL A 89 0.69 10.67 3.22
N ALA A 90 -0.61 10.96 3.23
CA ALA A 90 -1.13 12.31 2.95
C ALA A 90 -1.94 12.92 4.12
N SER A 91 -2.07 12.20 5.23
CA SER A 91 -2.73 12.67 6.44
C SER A 91 -2.22 11.93 7.68
N TRP A 92 -2.54 12.44 8.86
CA TRP A 92 -2.25 11.75 10.11
C TRP A 92 -2.89 10.36 10.20
N GLY A 93 -4.11 10.21 9.68
CA GLY A 93 -4.80 8.92 9.62
C GLY A 93 -4.05 7.88 8.78
N GLU A 94 -3.53 8.29 7.62
CA GLU A 94 -2.71 7.42 6.78
C GLU A 94 -1.36 7.08 7.41
N LEU A 95 -0.72 8.06 8.06
CA LEU A 95 0.52 7.87 8.81
C LEU A 95 0.33 6.81 9.89
N GLU A 96 -0.74 6.92 10.68
CA GLU A 96 -1.04 5.96 11.75
C GLU A 96 -1.40 4.57 11.19
N ALA A 97 -2.15 4.51 10.08
CA ALA A 97 -2.43 3.25 9.40
C ALA A 97 -1.15 2.56 8.90
N ALA A 98 -0.24 3.32 8.27
CA ALA A 98 1.05 2.83 7.81
C ALA A 98 1.93 2.36 8.98
N ARG A 99 1.96 3.13 10.07
CA ARG A 99 2.69 2.77 11.29
C ARG A 99 2.18 1.45 11.88
N ARG A 100 0.86 1.28 11.98
CA ARG A 100 0.22 0.03 12.45
C ARG A 100 0.45 -1.14 11.52
N ALA A 101 0.54 -0.90 10.22
CA ALA A 101 0.87 -1.91 9.22
C ALA A 101 2.34 -2.37 9.28
N GLY A 102 3.21 -1.64 9.99
CA GLY A 102 4.60 -2.01 10.21
C GLY A 102 5.61 -1.24 9.36
N PHE A 103 5.20 -0.18 8.65
CA PHE A 103 6.15 0.72 7.99
C PHE A 103 6.94 1.51 9.05
N PRO A 104 8.28 1.62 8.92
CA PRO A 104 9.07 2.49 9.80
C PRO A 104 8.74 3.97 9.55
N VAL A 105 8.46 4.74 10.59
CA VAL A 105 8.08 6.16 10.46
C VAL A 105 9.19 7.00 9.80
N SER A 106 10.45 6.70 10.11
CA SER A 106 11.63 7.30 9.47
C SER A 106 11.76 6.99 7.98
N ARG A 107 10.97 6.03 7.47
CA ARG A 107 10.89 5.66 6.06
C ARG A 107 9.59 6.12 5.39
N MET A 108 8.83 7.01 6.04
CA MET A 108 7.62 7.60 5.49
C MET A 108 7.88 8.97 4.84
N GLU A 109 7.05 9.30 3.86
CA GLU A 109 6.96 10.61 3.19
C GLU A 109 5.59 11.21 3.48
N LEU A 110 5.53 12.37 4.13
CA LEU A 110 4.29 13.10 4.37
C LEU A 110 4.02 14.10 3.24
N HIS A 111 3.02 13.79 2.43
CA HIS A 111 2.42 14.66 1.41
C HIS A 111 1.23 15.45 2.00
N GLY A 112 0.63 16.31 1.18
CA GLY A 112 -0.61 17.05 1.49
C GLY A 112 -0.48 18.53 1.11
N ASN A 113 -1.49 19.08 0.46
CA ASN A 113 -1.50 20.48 -0.01
C ASN A 113 -1.97 21.49 1.04
N ALA A 114 -2.53 21.01 2.15
CA ALA A 114 -3.03 21.83 3.24
C ALA A 114 -2.84 21.09 4.57
N LYS A 115 -1.59 20.80 4.94
CA LYS A 115 -1.27 20.03 6.14
C LYS A 115 -1.70 20.81 7.39
N PRO A 116 -2.57 20.28 8.27
CA PRO A 116 -2.92 20.94 9.52
C PRO A 116 -1.70 21.12 10.45
N ASP A 117 -1.69 22.17 11.28
CA ASP A 117 -0.58 22.52 12.18
C ASP A 117 -0.24 21.40 13.16
N ASP A 118 -1.27 20.78 13.73
CA ASP A 118 -1.17 19.65 14.65
C ASP A 118 -0.63 18.39 13.95
N GLU A 119 -1.01 18.12 12.70
CA GLU A 119 -0.47 16.99 11.94
C GLU A 119 1.02 17.18 11.60
N VAL A 120 1.45 18.40 11.27
CA VAL A 120 2.88 18.70 11.03
C VAL A 120 3.68 18.55 12.32
N ALA A 121 3.21 19.15 13.43
CA ALA A 121 3.87 19.01 14.72
C ALA A 121 3.96 17.54 15.17
N GLY A 122 2.89 16.77 15.00
CA GLY A 122 2.86 15.34 15.30
C GLY A 122 3.84 14.55 14.44
N ALA A 123 3.92 14.86 13.14
CA ALA A 123 4.84 14.20 12.22
C ALA A 123 6.32 14.50 12.53
N LEU A 124 6.63 15.74 12.94
CA LEU A 124 7.96 16.13 13.41
C LEU A 124 8.34 15.35 14.68
N GLN A 125 7.43 15.30 15.66
CA GLN A 125 7.63 14.55 16.90
C GLN A 125 7.81 13.05 16.64
N ALA A 126 7.03 12.49 15.71
CA ALA A 126 7.12 11.09 15.29
C ALA A 126 8.38 10.78 14.46
N ARG A 127 9.16 11.81 14.08
CA ARG A 127 10.36 11.70 13.24
C ARG A 127 10.08 11.07 11.88
N VAL A 128 9.05 11.58 11.20
CA VAL A 128 8.78 11.24 9.81
C VAL A 128 10.01 11.52 8.95
N GLY A 129 10.31 10.59 8.03
CA GLY A 129 11.55 10.64 7.25
C GLY A 129 11.64 11.82 6.29
N ARG A 130 10.53 12.19 5.64
CA ARG A 130 10.47 13.28 4.65
C ARG A 130 9.14 14.01 4.72
N PHE A 131 9.19 15.33 4.59
CA PHE A 131 8.03 16.18 4.32
C PHE A 131 8.11 16.65 2.87
N VAL A 132 7.02 16.47 2.13
CA VAL A 132 6.89 16.97 0.76
C VAL A 132 6.18 18.33 0.84
N VAL A 133 6.97 19.39 0.72
CA VAL A 133 6.54 20.80 0.80
C VAL A 133 5.66 21.13 -0.41
N ASP A 134 4.45 21.62 -0.16
CA ASP A 134 3.50 22.03 -1.21
C ASP A 134 3.43 23.56 -1.38
N GLY A 135 4.03 24.33 -0.47
CA GLY A 135 4.09 25.80 -0.56
C GLY A 135 4.89 26.46 0.55
N ALA A 136 4.99 27.80 0.49
CA ALA A 136 5.76 28.58 1.45
C ALA A 136 5.30 28.38 2.91
N HIS A 137 4.00 28.19 3.12
CA HIS A 137 3.43 27.95 4.44
C HIS A 137 3.97 26.66 5.11
N ASP A 138 4.22 25.60 4.34
CA ASP A 138 4.83 24.38 4.87
C ASP A 138 6.28 24.64 5.33
N ILE A 139 7.03 25.48 4.60
CA ILE A 139 8.44 25.81 4.90
C ILE A 139 8.55 26.53 6.23
N GLU A 140 7.61 27.42 6.55
CA GLU A 140 7.62 28.19 7.80
C GLU A 140 7.40 27.32 9.06
N ARG A 141 6.88 26.09 8.89
CA ARG A 141 6.39 25.23 9.98
C ARG A 141 7.23 23.97 10.22
N ILE A 142 8.06 23.57 9.26
CA ILE A 142 8.89 22.33 9.28
C ILE A 142 10.33 22.68 9.63
#